data_AF-F0RVE0-F1
#
_entry.id   AF-F0RVE0-F1
#
_cell.length_a   1.000
_cell.length_b   1.000
_cell.length_c   1.000
_cell.angle_alpha   90.00
_cell.angle_beta   90.00
_cell.angle_gamma   90.00
#
_symmetry.space_group_name_H-M   'P 1'
#
loop_
_entity.id
_entity.type
_entity.pdbx_description
1 polymer ?
#
loop_
_entity_poly.entity_id
_entity_poly.type
_entity_poly.pdbx_seq_one_letter_code
_entity_poly.pdbx_strand_id
1 'polypeptide(L)'
;MNRKGLLPNLFIITLSYFALGFVSILFANLALLCMVLPFILLAKAKKKLWCQTYCPRASLLDAAGKKTNWRKNPSLITSGKLRGIMLWYFGLNLLFITGSTIQVAMLRMEAMQYIRLFIAIKLFSLPQLITFQAPLFLMHLSYRFYGMMASTTILALVLSRIYRPRIWCAVCPIGTISDATLRVQRKMKP
;
A
#
# COMPACT_ATOMS: atom_id res chain seq x y z
N MET A 1 -18.23 11.92 -23.16
CA MET A 1 -17.32 11.85 -21.99
C MET A 1 -16.82 10.43 -21.79
N ASN A 2 -15.66 10.11 -22.35
CA ASN A 2 -15.06 8.78 -22.36
C ASN A 2 -14.66 8.35 -20.93
N ARG A 3 -15.30 7.31 -20.37
CA ARG A 3 -14.98 6.80 -19.03
C ARG A 3 -13.55 6.24 -19.06
N LYS A 4 -12.56 7.06 -18.68
CA LYS A 4 -11.18 6.60 -18.44
C LYS A 4 -11.20 5.68 -17.22
N GLY A 5 -11.59 4.43 -17.46
CA GLY A 5 -11.48 3.34 -16.51
C GLY A 5 -10.02 3.09 -16.15
N LEU A 6 -9.84 2.35 -15.06
CA LEU A 6 -8.56 1.87 -14.64
C LEU A 6 -7.93 1.03 -15.78
N LEU A 7 -6.62 1.14 -16.00
CA LEU A 7 -5.98 0.33 -17.04
C LEU A 7 -6.20 -1.17 -16.74
N PRO A 8 -6.75 -1.94 -17.70
CA PRO A 8 -6.85 -3.39 -17.53
C PRO A 8 -5.43 -3.96 -17.41
N ASN A 9 -5.25 -4.96 -16.55
CA ASN A 9 -4.00 -5.73 -16.34
C ASN A 9 -2.94 -5.14 -15.39
N LEU A 10 -3.17 -4.01 -14.73
CA LEU A 10 -2.21 -3.49 -13.72
C LEU A 10 -2.14 -4.32 -12.43
N PHE A 11 -3.14 -5.16 -12.16
CA PHE A 11 -3.11 -6.09 -11.02
C PHE A 11 -1.94 -7.08 -11.09
N ILE A 12 -1.40 -7.33 -12.29
CA ILE A 12 -0.23 -8.19 -12.51
C ILE A 12 0.98 -7.65 -11.75
N ILE A 13 1.13 -6.33 -11.61
CA ILE A 13 2.24 -5.70 -10.88
C ILE A 13 2.15 -6.03 -9.38
N THR A 14 0.96 -5.98 -8.80
CA THR A 14 0.78 -6.37 -7.39
C THR A 14 0.99 -7.87 -7.18
N LEU A 15 0.53 -8.70 -8.12
CA LEU A 15 0.68 -10.15 -8.04
C LEU A 15 2.16 -10.55 -8.19
N SER A 16 2.86 -9.97 -9.16
CA SER A 16 4.29 -10.18 -9.36
C SER A 16 5.10 -9.67 -8.18
N TYR A 17 4.75 -8.53 -7.58
CA TYR A 17 5.39 -8.06 -6.35
C TYR A 17 5.29 -9.07 -5.21
N PHE A 18 4.10 -9.65 -4.98
CA PHE A 18 3.94 -10.68 -3.96
C PHE A 18 4.72 -11.95 -4.30
N ALA A 19 4.66 -12.42 -5.56
CA ALA A 19 5.39 -13.59 -6.02
C ALA A 19 6.92 -13.41 -5.90
N LEU A 20 7.45 -12.25 -6.28
CA LEU A 20 8.86 -11.91 -6.15
C LEU A 20 9.31 -11.88 -4.69
N GLY A 21 8.45 -11.41 -3.77
CA GLY A 21 8.75 -11.44 -2.34
C GLY A 21 8.82 -12.86 -1.74
N PHE A 22 8.15 -13.85 -2.35
CA PHE A 22 8.33 -15.26 -2.01
C PHE A 22 9.67 -15.82 -2.53
N VAL A 23 10.12 -15.37 -3.70
CA VAL A 23 11.40 -15.81 -4.30
C VAL A 23 12.60 -15.17 -3.57
N SER A 24 12.57 -13.86 -3.34
CA SER A 24 13.58 -13.14 -2.56
C SER A 24 13.01 -11.89 -1.91
N ILE A 25 13.26 -11.72 -0.61
CA ILE A 25 12.71 -10.58 0.15
C ILE A 25 13.24 -9.24 -0.34
N LEU A 26 14.44 -9.16 -0.91
CA LEU A 26 15.06 -7.90 -1.35
C LEU A 26 14.20 -7.16 -2.37
N PHE A 27 13.44 -7.88 -3.21
CA PHE A 27 12.54 -7.27 -4.19
C PHE A 27 11.41 -6.48 -3.53
N ALA A 28 11.13 -6.71 -2.24
CA ALA A 28 10.15 -5.94 -1.50
C ALA A 28 10.49 -4.44 -1.43
N ASN A 29 11.75 -4.04 -1.63
CA ASN A 29 12.16 -2.63 -1.71
C ASN A 29 11.54 -1.90 -2.90
N LEU A 30 11.08 -2.61 -3.94
CA LEU A 30 10.32 -1.99 -5.04
C LEU A 30 9.03 -1.31 -4.54
N ALA A 31 8.55 -1.66 -3.33
CA ALA A 31 7.45 -0.96 -2.69
C ALA A 31 7.75 0.51 -2.35
N LEU A 32 9.02 0.89 -2.13
CA LEU A 32 9.38 2.30 -1.99
C LEU A 32 9.05 3.07 -3.27
N LEU A 33 9.45 2.52 -4.42
CA LEU A 33 9.12 3.11 -5.72
C LEU A 33 7.60 3.25 -5.88
N CYS A 34 6.84 2.19 -5.54
CA CYS A 34 5.38 2.22 -5.66
C CYS A 34 4.70 3.25 -4.75
N MET A 35 5.30 3.58 -3.60
CA MET A 35 4.83 4.60 -2.67
C MET A 35 5.20 6.02 -3.11
N VAL A 36 6.33 6.20 -3.81
CA VAL A 36 6.79 7.51 -4.30
C VAL A 36 6.05 7.94 -5.57
N LEU A 37 5.75 7.00 -6.48
CA LEU A 37 5.05 7.26 -7.74
C LEU A 37 3.73 8.06 -7.63
N PRO A 38 2.80 7.79 -6.69
CA PRO A 38 1.60 8.60 -6.54
C PRO A 38 1.91 10.08 -6.27
N PHE A 39 2.94 10.39 -5.50
CA PHE A 39 3.33 11.75 -5.18
C PHE A 39 3.95 12.46 -6.39
N ILE A 40 4.80 11.77 -7.17
CA ILE A 40 5.38 12.32 -8.40
C ILE A 40 4.27 12.64 -9.41
N LEU A 41 3.32 11.73 -9.63
CA LEU A 41 2.22 11.97 -10.56
C LEU A 41 1.27 13.05 -10.07
N LEU A 42 1.04 13.16 -8.76
CA LEU A 42 0.23 14.22 -8.18
C LEU A 42 0.87 15.60 -8.40
N ALA A 43 2.20 15.69 -8.24
CA ALA A 43 2.96 16.92 -8.48
C ALA A 43 2.91 17.35 -9.95
N LYS A 44 3.07 16.41 -10.89
CA LYS A 44 3.07 16.72 -12.34
C LYS A 44 1.67 16.95 -12.92
N ALA A 45 0.70 16.09 -12.61
CA ALA A 45 -0.60 16.09 -13.27
C ALA A 45 -1.67 16.96 -12.57
N LYS A 46 -1.42 17.40 -11.31
CA LYS A 46 -2.38 18.14 -10.45
C LYS A 46 -3.79 17.53 -10.42
N LYS A 47 -3.87 16.21 -10.59
CA LYS A 47 -5.09 15.41 -10.64
C LYS A 47 -4.79 14.04 -10.01
N LYS A 48 -5.83 13.33 -9.57
CA LYS A 48 -5.72 11.99 -8.93
C LYS A 48 -5.42 10.87 -9.94
N LEU A 49 -4.48 11.09 -10.85
CA LEU A 49 -4.17 10.19 -11.97
C LEU A 49 -3.78 8.79 -11.48
N TRP A 50 -3.00 8.72 -10.39
CA TRP A 50 -2.60 7.46 -9.78
C TRP A 50 -3.81 6.64 -9.32
N CYS A 51 -4.67 7.23 -8.48
CA CYS A 51 -5.84 6.53 -7.95
C CYS A 51 -6.90 6.23 -9.02
N GLN A 52 -6.99 7.03 -10.09
CA GLN A 52 -8.00 6.88 -11.13
C GLN A 52 -7.59 5.95 -12.27
N THR A 53 -6.30 5.89 -12.61
CA THR A 53 -5.81 5.23 -13.83
C THR A 53 -4.72 4.18 -13.57
N TYR A 54 -3.80 4.45 -12.63
CA TYR A 54 -2.55 3.67 -12.49
C TYR A 54 -2.42 2.83 -11.22
N CYS A 55 -3.41 2.81 -10.32
CA CYS A 55 -3.27 2.11 -9.05
C CYS A 55 -3.36 0.58 -9.25
N PRO A 56 -2.26 -0.18 -9.10
CA PRO A 56 -2.26 -1.62 -9.39
C PRO A 56 -3.09 -2.41 -8.38
N ARG A 57 -3.10 -1.97 -7.12
CA ARG A 57 -3.95 -2.54 -6.08
C ARG A 57 -5.44 -2.31 -6.34
N ALA A 58 -5.83 -1.12 -6.78
CA ALA A 58 -7.22 -0.87 -7.14
C ALA A 58 -7.65 -1.78 -8.30
N SER A 59 -6.73 -2.09 -9.23
CA SER A 59 -6.96 -3.01 -10.35
C SER A 59 -7.18 -4.42 -9.86
N LEU A 60 -6.39 -4.87 -8.88
CA LEU A 60 -6.55 -6.17 -8.24
C LEU A 60 -7.91 -6.28 -7.53
N LEU A 61 -8.36 -5.24 -6.83
CA LEU A 61 -9.67 -5.26 -6.16
C LEU A 61 -10.85 -5.20 -7.13
N ASP A 62 -10.72 -4.47 -8.25
CA ASP A 62 -11.72 -4.42 -9.32
C ASP A 62 -11.84 -5.78 -10.01
N ALA A 63 -10.71 -6.45 -10.26
CA ALA A 63 -10.67 -7.79 -10.86
C ALA A 63 -11.22 -8.86 -9.91
N ALA A 64 -10.85 -8.82 -8.63
CA ALA A 64 -11.31 -9.77 -7.61
C ALA A 64 -12.77 -9.54 -7.17
N GLY A 65 -13.26 -8.30 -7.30
CA GLY A 65 -14.60 -7.89 -6.89
C GLY A 65 -15.62 -7.86 -8.02
N LYS A 66 -15.66 -8.84 -8.93
CA LYS A 66 -16.71 -8.94 -9.97
C LYS A 66 -18.03 -9.56 -9.46
N LYS A 67 -18.54 -9.10 -8.31
CA LYS A 67 -19.86 -9.53 -7.81
C LYS A 67 -20.92 -8.44 -8.06
N THR A 68 -22.16 -8.84 -8.30
CA THR A 68 -23.27 -7.93 -8.63
C THR A 68 -24.07 -7.49 -7.41
N ASN A 69 -24.03 -8.24 -6.30
CA ASN A 69 -24.84 -7.98 -5.11
C ASN A 69 -23.97 -7.52 -3.92
N TRP A 70 -23.92 -6.21 -3.71
CA TRP A 70 -23.06 -5.52 -2.74
C TRP A 70 -23.87 -5.01 -1.55
N ARG A 71 -23.38 -5.22 -0.32
CA ARG A 71 -23.98 -4.58 0.86
C ARG A 71 -23.79 -3.06 0.79
N LYS A 72 -24.76 -2.30 1.32
CA LYS A 72 -24.65 -0.83 1.44
C LYS A 72 -23.38 -0.45 2.20
N ASN A 73 -22.69 0.57 1.73
CA ASN A 73 -21.46 1.05 2.36
C ASN A 73 -21.76 1.49 3.81
N PRO A 74 -20.99 1.01 4.81
CA PRO A 74 -21.14 1.48 6.17
C PRO A 74 -20.71 2.95 6.24
N SER A 75 -21.49 3.77 6.93
CA SER A 75 -21.20 5.19 7.15
C SER A 75 -19.84 5.39 7.81
N LEU A 76 -19.36 4.42 8.60
CA LEU A 76 -18.06 4.43 9.28
C LEU A 76 -16.88 4.53 8.29
N ILE A 77 -16.91 3.79 7.18
CA ILE A 77 -15.86 3.81 6.14
C ILE A 77 -15.92 5.10 5.32
N THR A 78 -17.10 5.67 5.16
CA THR A 78 -17.29 6.93 4.44
C THR A 78 -17.04 8.16 5.34
N SER A 79 -16.99 7.96 6.65
CA SER A 79 -16.77 9.02 7.63
C SER A 79 -15.36 9.62 7.52
N GLY A 80 -15.26 10.94 7.70
CA GLY A 80 -13.97 11.64 7.70
C GLY A 80 -13.02 11.18 8.82
N LYS A 81 -13.57 10.70 9.94
CA LYS A 81 -12.79 10.26 11.11
C LYS A 81 -11.93 9.02 10.80
N LEU A 82 -12.49 8.01 10.13
CA LEU A 82 -11.74 6.78 9.83
C LEU A 82 -10.59 7.02 8.84
N ARG A 83 -10.76 7.95 7.89
CA ARG A 83 -9.68 8.38 6.98
C ARG A 83 -8.49 8.97 7.74
N GLY A 84 -8.77 9.77 8.77
CA GLY A 84 -7.75 10.36 9.65
C GLY A 84 -7.02 9.29 10.48
N ILE A 85 -7.76 8.36 11.08
CA ILE A 85 -7.17 7.24 11.84
C ILE A 85 -6.26 6.38 10.94
N MET A 86 -6.71 6.06 9.73
CA MET A 86 -5.91 5.26 8.79
C MET A 86 -4.65 6.01 8.34
N LEU A 87 -4.74 7.32 8.14
CA LEU A 87 -3.59 8.16 7.82
C LEU A 87 -2.57 8.18 8.97
N TRP A 88 -3.05 8.32 10.20
CA TRP A 88 -2.20 8.29 11.40
C TRP A 88 -1.53 6.93 11.59
N TYR A 89 -2.28 5.83 11.44
CA TYR A 89 -1.73 4.47 11.47
C TYR A 89 -0.65 4.25 10.41
N PHE A 90 -0.89 4.71 9.18
CA PHE A 90 0.08 4.60 8.09
C PHE A 90 1.34 5.44 8.34
N GLY A 91 1.19 6.67 8.83
CA GLY A 91 2.30 7.55 9.19
C GLY A 91 3.15 6.98 10.33
N LEU A 92 2.51 6.48 11.39
CA LEU A 92 3.20 5.84 12.51
C LEU A 92 3.95 4.57 12.04
N ASN A 93 3.34 3.78 11.16
CA ASN A 93 3.98 2.60 10.59
C ASN A 93 5.25 2.98 9.81
N LEU A 94 5.18 4.02 8.96
CA LEU A 94 6.35 4.52 8.22
C LEU A 94 7.44 5.04 9.16
N LEU A 95 7.11 5.81 10.20
CA LEU A 95 8.07 6.28 11.20
C LEU A 95 8.73 5.12 11.92
N PHE A 96 7.96 4.08 12.26
CA PHE A 96 8.50 2.90 12.91
C PHE A 96 9.43 2.13 11.96
N ILE A 97 9.10 2.04 10.66
CA ILE A 97 9.93 1.38 9.64
C ILE A 97 11.25 2.12 9.48
N THR A 98 11.20 3.43 9.23
CA THR A 98 12.40 4.25 9.03
C THR A 98 13.27 4.26 10.27
N GLY A 99 12.69 4.50 11.46
CA GLY A 99 13.42 4.52 12.73
C GLY A 99 14.15 3.21 13.01
N SER A 100 13.48 2.07 12.83
CA SER A 100 14.12 0.76 13.00
C SER A 100 15.20 0.45 11.96
N THR A 101 15.03 0.93 10.73
CA THR A 101 15.99 0.70 9.64
C THR A 101 17.25 1.52 9.87
N ILE A 102 17.09 2.75 10.38
CA ILE A 102 18.21 3.60 10.81
C ILE A 102 18.95 2.94 11.97
N GLN A 103 18.25 2.38 12.96
CA GLN A 103 18.91 1.69 14.09
C GLN A 103 19.71 0.45 13.67
N VAL A 104 19.18 -0.34 12.72
CA VAL A 104 19.90 -1.47 12.12
C VAL A 104 21.08 -0.99 11.26
N ALA A 105 20.93 0.12 10.54
CA ALA A 105 22.05 0.73 9.79
C ALA A 105 23.16 1.25 10.72
N MET A 106 22.80 1.72 11.92
CA MET A 106 23.74 2.15 12.96
C MET A 106 24.32 0.98 13.78
N LEU A 107 24.09 -0.28 13.38
CA LEU A 107 24.54 -1.50 14.09
C LEU A 107 24.09 -1.58 15.56
N ARG A 108 23.07 -0.79 15.95
CA ARG A 108 22.56 -0.78 17.33
C ARG A 108 21.51 -1.86 17.60
N MET A 109 21.06 -2.58 16.56
CA MET A 109 20.11 -3.68 16.65
C MET A 109 20.36 -4.72 15.56
N GLU A 110 20.17 -6.00 15.89
CA GLU A 110 20.18 -7.09 14.92
C GLU A 110 18.96 -7.04 13.99
N ALA A 111 19.12 -7.40 12.72
CA ALA A 111 17.98 -7.44 11.81
C ALA A 111 17.04 -8.60 12.13
N MET A 112 15.78 -8.25 12.38
CA MET A 112 14.70 -9.23 12.46
C MET A 112 14.37 -9.80 11.08
N GLN A 113 14.66 -11.09 10.87
CA GLN A 113 14.44 -11.82 9.61
C GLN A 113 13.05 -12.47 9.52
N TYR A 114 12.00 -11.80 9.99
CA TYR A 114 10.65 -12.38 9.96
C TYR A 114 9.57 -11.37 9.60
N ILE A 115 8.49 -11.88 9.01
CA ILE A 115 7.39 -11.07 8.49
C ILE A 115 6.33 -10.93 9.59
N ARG A 116 5.98 -9.69 9.90
CA ARG A 116 4.86 -9.37 10.80
C ARG A 116 3.66 -8.94 9.97
N LEU A 117 2.55 -9.69 10.09
CA LEU A 117 1.25 -9.24 9.60
C LEU A 117 0.60 -8.34 10.67
N PHE A 118 0.12 -7.16 10.26
CA PHE A 118 -0.58 -6.21 11.15
C PHE A 118 0.17 -5.90 12.45
N ILE A 119 1.51 -5.88 12.43
CA ILE A 119 2.36 -5.65 13.62
C ILE A 119 2.27 -6.75 14.71
N ALA A 120 1.20 -7.56 14.74
CA ALA A 120 0.87 -8.48 15.83
C ALA A 120 0.98 -9.98 15.50
N ILE A 121 0.78 -10.40 14.24
CA ILE A 121 0.80 -11.82 13.87
C ILE A 121 2.16 -12.15 13.24
N LYS A 122 3.00 -12.90 13.96
CA LYS A 122 4.23 -13.47 13.42
C LYS A 122 3.82 -14.53 12.38
N LEU A 123 4.02 -14.25 11.10
CA LEU A 123 3.75 -15.25 10.06
C LEU A 123 4.92 -16.23 9.98
N PHE A 124 4.61 -17.46 9.56
CA PHE A 124 5.55 -18.54 9.29
C PHE A 124 6.76 -18.02 8.48
N SER A 125 7.97 -18.47 8.84
CA SER A 125 9.20 -18.18 8.12
C SER A 125 8.99 -18.50 6.64
N LEU A 126 8.98 -17.49 5.77
CA LEU A 126 8.90 -17.77 4.34
C LEU A 126 10.19 -18.49 3.93
N PRO A 127 10.11 -19.68 3.31
CA PRO A 127 11.31 -20.33 2.78
C PRO A 127 11.85 -19.43 1.67
N GLN A 128 12.98 -18.77 1.93
CA GLN A 128 13.64 -17.97 0.92
C GLN A 128 14.35 -18.91 -0.05
N LEU A 129 13.91 -18.93 -1.31
CA LEU A 129 14.51 -19.78 -2.32
C LEU A 129 15.90 -19.27 -2.76
N ILE A 130 16.17 -17.96 -2.61
CA ILE A 130 17.44 -17.34 -3.02
C ILE A 130 17.91 -16.33 -1.97
N THR A 131 19.02 -16.63 -1.30
CA THR A 131 19.71 -15.74 -0.35
C THR A 131 20.81 -14.98 -1.07
N PHE A 132 20.58 -13.71 -1.39
CA PHE A 132 21.64 -12.80 -1.82
C PHE A 132 22.30 -12.15 -0.60
N GLN A 133 23.64 -12.09 -0.56
CA GLN A 133 24.35 -11.22 0.39
C GLN A 133 23.96 -9.75 0.10
N ALA A 134 23.07 -9.22 0.92
CA ALA A 134 22.69 -7.81 0.92
C ALA A 134 22.91 -7.20 2.31
N PRO A 135 23.09 -5.87 2.38
CA PRO A 135 23.31 -5.21 3.65
C PRO A 135 22.12 -5.40 4.59
N LEU A 136 22.43 -5.58 5.87
CA LEU A 136 21.50 -6.00 6.91
C LEU A 136 20.29 -5.07 7.08
N PHE A 137 20.49 -3.76 6.90
CA PHE A 137 19.42 -2.76 6.93
C PHE A 137 18.39 -2.98 5.82
N LEU A 138 18.84 -3.40 4.64
CA LEU A 138 18.05 -3.52 3.43
C LEU A 138 17.18 -4.78 3.50
N MET A 139 17.70 -5.85 4.09
CA MET A 139 16.93 -7.04 4.47
C MET A 139 15.82 -6.68 5.46
N HIS A 140 16.15 -5.96 6.53
CA HIS A 140 15.19 -5.56 7.55
C HIS A 140 14.07 -4.67 6.99
N LEU A 141 14.43 -3.68 6.17
CA LEU A 141 13.52 -2.78 5.48
C LEU A 141 12.52 -3.57 4.61
N SER A 142 13.05 -4.54 3.87
CA SER A 142 12.27 -5.39 2.95
C SER A 142 11.18 -6.18 3.67
N TYR A 143 11.53 -6.86 4.78
CA TYR A 143 10.59 -7.63 5.58
C TYR A 143 9.43 -6.78 6.12
N ARG A 144 9.75 -5.55 6.54
CA ARG A 144 8.76 -4.63 7.10
C ARG A 144 7.81 -4.07 6.04
N PHE A 145 8.33 -3.67 4.88
CA PHE A 145 7.49 -3.22 3.78
C PHE A 145 6.59 -4.33 3.23
N TYR A 146 7.13 -5.54 3.11
CA TYR A 146 6.36 -6.68 2.64
C TYR A 146 5.18 -6.99 3.57
N GLY A 147 5.41 -7.05 4.89
CA GLY A 147 4.35 -7.29 5.88
C GLY A 147 3.27 -6.19 5.90
N MET A 148 3.68 -4.93 5.75
CA MET A 148 2.75 -3.80 5.65
C MET A 148 1.88 -3.87 4.39
N MET A 149 2.49 -4.17 3.24
CA MET A 149 1.77 -4.26 1.97
C MET A 149 0.85 -5.49 1.94
N ALA A 150 1.30 -6.63 2.46
CA ALA A 150 0.51 -7.86 2.58
C ALA A 150 -0.71 -7.66 3.48
N SER A 151 -0.51 -7.18 4.71
CA SER A 151 -1.60 -6.96 5.68
C SER A 151 -2.67 -6.03 5.12
N THR A 152 -2.27 -4.90 4.53
CA THR A 152 -3.25 -3.98 3.94
C THR A 152 -3.95 -4.63 2.75
N THR A 153 -3.26 -5.35 1.87
CA THR A 153 -3.87 -5.99 0.69
C THR A 153 -4.89 -7.04 1.10
N ILE A 154 -4.59 -7.86 2.11
CA ILE A 154 -5.54 -8.83 2.68
C ILE A 154 -6.77 -8.10 3.23
N LEU A 155 -6.59 -7.04 4.02
CA LEU A 155 -7.70 -6.25 4.55
C LEU A 155 -8.56 -5.69 3.41
N ALA A 156 -7.94 -5.17 2.37
CA ALA A 156 -8.65 -4.63 1.21
C ALA A 156 -9.40 -5.69 0.43
N LEU A 157 -8.85 -6.89 0.27
CA LEU A 157 -9.53 -8.01 -0.37
C LEU A 157 -10.77 -8.43 0.42
N VAL A 158 -10.65 -8.55 1.74
CA VAL A 158 -11.77 -8.88 2.63
C VAL A 158 -12.86 -7.81 2.54
N LEU A 159 -12.50 -6.52 2.67
CA LEU A 159 -13.47 -5.42 2.55
C LEU A 159 -14.09 -5.32 1.15
N SER A 160 -13.29 -5.53 0.10
CA SER A 160 -13.73 -5.55 -1.29
C SER A 160 -14.78 -6.63 -1.52
N ARG A 161 -14.59 -7.82 -0.93
CA ARG A 161 -15.48 -8.96 -1.11
C ARG A 161 -16.84 -8.80 -0.42
N ILE A 162 -16.91 -8.02 0.66
CA ILE A 162 -18.12 -7.80 1.46
C ILE A 162 -18.94 -6.59 0.95
N TYR A 163 -18.26 -5.49 0.60
CA TYR A 163 -18.93 -4.21 0.34
C TYR A 163 -18.89 -3.79 -1.12
N ARG A 164 -17.78 -3.21 -1.60
CA ARG A 164 -17.61 -2.71 -2.98
C ARG A 164 -16.16 -2.90 -3.38
N PRO A 165 -15.85 -3.19 -4.65
CA PRO A 165 -14.48 -3.41 -5.11
C PRO A 165 -13.53 -2.25 -4.78
N ARG A 166 -14.03 -1.02 -4.79
CA ARG A 166 -13.25 0.19 -4.53
C ARG A 166 -13.47 0.81 -3.15
N ILE A 167 -14.03 0.06 -2.20
CA ILE A 167 -14.30 0.60 -0.86
C ILE A 167 -13.01 0.96 -0.12
N TRP A 168 -11.96 0.17 -0.29
CA TRP A 168 -10.66 0.46 0.29
C TRP A 168 -10.07 1.78 -0.21
N CYS A 169 -10.28 2.11 -1.49
CA CYS A 169 -9.82 3.37 -2.08
C CYS A 169 -10.41 4.60 -1.37
N ALA A 170 -11.57 4.47 -0.73
CA ALA A 170 -12.21 5.57 0.01
C ALA A 170 -11.56 5.86 1.38
N VAL A 171 -10.84 4.89 1.95
CA VAL A 171 -10.14 5.02 3.26
C VAL A 171 -8.61 5.01 3.09
N CYS A 172 -8.13 4.69 1.89
CA CYS A 172 -6.71 4.63 1.57
C CYS A 172 -5.98 5.93 1.95
N PRO A 173 -4.85 5.86 2.69
CA PRO A 173 -4.10 7.04 3.12
C PRO A 173 -3.61 7.87 1.93
N ILE A 174 -3.16 7.23 0.85
CA ILE A 174 -2.71 7.90 -0.38
C ILE A 174 -3.85 8.70 -1.02
N GLY A 175 -5.07 8.14 -1.03
CA GLY A 175 -6.25 8.84 -1.53
C GLY A 175 -6.56 10.06 -0.68
N THR A 176 -6.55 9.91 0.64
CA THR A 176 -6.79 11.01 1.59
C THR A 176 -5.77 12.13 1.44
N ILE A 177 -4.48 11.81 1.33
CA ILE A 177 -3.41 12.81 1.12
C ILE A 177 -3.60 13.51 -0.22
N SER A 178 -3.83 12.76 -1.29
CA SER A 178 -4.06 13.33 -2.63
C SER A 178 -5.27 14.28 -2.65
N ASP A 179 -6.33 13.93 -1.93
CA ASP A 179 -7.52 14.76 -1.77
C ASP A 179 -7.22 16.06 -1.02
N ALA A 180 -6.43 15.97 0.06
CA ALA A 180 -6.02 17.12 0.85
C ALA A 180 -5.15 18.08 0.00
N THR A 181 -4.13 17.56 -0.69
CA THR A 181 -3.24 18.37 -1.55
C THR A 181 -4.02 19.07 -2.66
N LEU A 182 -4.96 18.39 -3.32
CA LEU A 182 -5.77 18.99 -4.39
C LEU A 182 -6.77 20.03 -3.88
N ARG A 183 -7.25 19.93 -2.63
CA ARG A 183 -8.05 20.99 -2.01
C ARG A 183 -7.21 22.23 -1.73
N VAL A 184 -6.01 22.04 -1.19
CA VAL A 184 -5.07 23.13 -0.92
C VAL A 184 -4.66 23.82 -2.23
N GLN A 185 -4.32 23.06 -3.27
CA GLN A 185 -4.03 23.61 -4.61
C GLN A 185 -5.21 24.38 -5.23
N ARG A 186 -6.46 23.93 -5.01
CA ARG A 186 -7.66 24.66 -5.49
C ARG A 186 -7.89 25.97 -4.74
N LYS A 187 -7.59 26.01 -3.44
CA LYS A 187 -7.68 27.24 -2.65
C LYS A 187 -6.58 28.25 -2.99
N MET A 188 -5.42 27.78 -3.43
CA MET A 188 -4.30 28.63 -3.85
C MET A 188 -4.38 29.08 -5.31
N LYS A 189 -5.37 28.60 -6.08
CA LYS A 189 -5.59 29.08 -7.44
C LYS A 189 -6.43 30.36 -7.33
N PRO A 190 -5.87 31.54 -7.68
CA PRO A 190 -6.62 32.80 -7.67
C PRO A 190 -7.79 32.75 -8.66
#